data_AF-A0A9P6Y5M4-F1
#
_entry.id   AF-A0A9P6Y5M4-F1
#
_cell.length_a   1.000
_cell.length_b   1.000
_cell.length_c   1.000
_cell.angle_alpha   90.00
_cell.angle_beta   90.00
_cell.angle_gamma   90.00
#
_symmetry.space_group_name_H-M   'P 1'
#
loop_
_entity.id
_entity.type
_entity.pdbx_description
1 polymer ?
#
loop_
_entity_poly.entity_id
_entity_poly.type
_entity_poly.pdbx_seq_one_letter_code
_entity_poly.pdbx_strand_id
1 'polypeptide(L)'
;MGISLLVHPDCPYAVTHFTSTSPYVLTCQVSNMLIHCVYLPPALSVDEAMEILDNLPVQTHPSQQNTIICGDFNARHREMLGDNRTTRRGTALNNWIVENGLRCWNSELAFGIPTYNSHTRFSSMTGRHFHSVIDLFLSTQDLHNAQLRVHDDLALGSDHSPLSLSCLVPPPPPDSSSHPRLLWNLSRLSDDDCTYMELTPLYVPILMH
;
A
#
# COMPACT_ATOMS: atom_id res chain seq x y z
N MET A 1 7.26 8.26 -12.49
CA MET A 1 6.85 7.49 -11.30
C MET A 1 5.78 6.51 -11.73
N GLY A 2 5.83 5.29 -11.21
CA GLY A 2 4.90 4.22 -11.53
C GLY A 2 4.70 3.30 -10.33
N ILE A 3 3.56 2.62 -10.30
CA ILE A 3 3.24 1.63 -9.26
C ILE A 3 3.65 0.26 -9.78
N SER A 4 4.20 -0.57 -8.91
CA SER A 4 4.57 -1.95 -9.25
C SER A 4 4.08 -2.87 -8.14
N LEU A 5 3.58 -4.04 -8.55
CA LEU A 5 3.21 -5.11 -7.63
C LEU A 5 4.00 -6.36 -8.00
N LEU A 6 4.74 -6.88 -7.02
CA LEU A 6 5.50 -8.11 -7.15
C LEU A 6 4.76 -9.20 -6.37
N VAL A 7 4.43 -10.30 -7.03
CA VAL A 7 3.86 -11.47 -6.37
C VAL A 7 4.94 -12.55 -6.29
N HIS A 8 5.05 -13.18 -5.11
CA HIS A 8 5.98 -14.27 -4.88
C HIS A 8 5.72 -15.41 -5.89
N PRO A 9 6.75 -15.97 -6.55
CA PRO A 9 6.56 -17.05 -7.53
C PRO A 9 5.81 -18.26 -6.97
N ASP A 10 6.05 -18.58 -5.70
CA ASP A 10 5.39 -19.69 -5.00
C ASP A 10 4.01 -19.34 -4.44
N CYS A 11 3.46 -18.16 -4.73
CA CYS A 11 2.09 -17.80 -4.34
C CYS A 11 1.12 -18.84 -4.93
N PRO A 12 0.35 -19.56 -4.10
CA PRO A 12 -0.49 -20.65 -4.59
C PRO A 12 -1.79 -20.16 -5.23
N TYR A 13 -2.11 -18.86 -5.12
CA TYR A 13 -3.35 -18.28 -5.62
C TYR A 13 -3.22 -17.72 -7.03
N ALA A 14 -4.25 -17.87 -7.85
CA ALA A 14 -4.33 -17.15 -9.11
C ALA A 14 -4.24 -15.63 -8.85
N VAL A 15 -3.51 -14.92 -9.73
CA VAL A 15 -3.35 -13.47 -9.68
C VAL A 15 -3.97 -12.90 -10.93
N THR A 16 -5.01 -12.09 -10.78
CA THR A 16 -5.69 -11.44 -11.91
C THR A 16 -5.43 -9.96 -11.84
N HIS A 17 -4.75 -9.39 -12.83
CA HIS A 17 -4.57 -7.95 -12.94
C HIS A 17 -5.77 -7.30 -13.65
N PHE A 18 -6.22 -6.15 -13.16
CA PHE A 18 -7.29 -5.37 -13.77
C PHE A 18 -6.74 -4.08 -14.33
N THR A 19 -7.19 -3.72 -15.54
CA THR A 19 -6.83 -2.44 -16.15
C THR A 19 -7.37 -1.27 -15.32
N SER A 20 -6.50 -0.34 -14.95
CA SER A 20 -6.86 0.90 -14.29
C SER A 20 -7.01 2.03 -15.31
N THR A 21 -8.02 2.89 -15.11
CA THR A 21 -8.16 4.16 -15.84
C THR A 21 -7.32 5.28 -15.22
N SER A 22 -6.84 5.08 -13.99
CA SER A 22 -6.02 6.04 -13.25
C SER A 22 -4.55 5.59 -13.23
N PRO A 23 -3.58 6.47 -13.55
CA PRO A 23 -2.16 6.16 -13.43
C PRO A 23 -1.70 6.05 -11.97
N TYR A 24 -2.57 6.40 -11.02
CA TYR A 24 -2.32 6.41 -9.58
C TYR A 24 -2.80 5.15 -8.87
N VAL A 25 -3.32 4.17 -9.62
CA VAL A 25 -3.89 2.94 -9.09
C VAL A 25 -3.44 1.75 -9.92
N LEU A 26 -2.94 0.71 -9.24
CA LEU A 26 -2.77 -0.63 -9.78
C LEU A 26 -3.71 -1.57 -9.04
N THR A 27 -4.48 -2.38 -9.77
CA THR A 27 -5.48 -3.27 -9.18
C THR A 27 -5.20 -4.72 -9.56
N CYS A 28 -5.23 -5.60 -8.57
CA CYS A 28 -5.22 -7.04 -8.81
C CYS A 28 -6.16 -7.77 -7.86
N GLN A 29 -6.47 -9.02 -8.17
CA GLN A 29 -7.07 -9.96 -7.23
C GLN A 29 -6.08 -11.08 -6.94
N VAL A 30 -5.95 -11.42 -5.67
CA VAL A 30 -5.22 -12.60 -5.17
C VAL A 30 -6.15 -13.32 -4.19
N SER A 31 -6.39 -14.60 -4.41
CA SER A 31 -7.40 -15.36 -3.64
C SER A 31 -8.79 -14.71 -3.72
N ASN A 32 -9.47 -14.54 -2.59
CA ASN A 32 -10.72 -13.82 -2.42
C ASN A 32 -10.53 -12.32 -2.10
N MET A 33 -9.33 -11.77 -2.28
CA MET A 33 -9.02 -10.36 -1.99
C MET A 33 -8.81 -9.56 -3.26
N LEU A 34 -9.53 -8.45 -3.38
CA LEU A 34 -9.20 -7.38 -4.32
C LEU A 34 -8.16 -6.47 -3.66
N ILE A 35 -7.12 -6.09 -4.38
CA ILE A 35 -6.02 -5.27 -3.87
C ILE A 35 -5.85 -4.08 -4.80
N HIS A 36 -5.95 -2.88 -4.23
CA HIS A 36 -5.60 -1.62 -4.86
C HIS A 36 -4.31 -1.09 -4.27
N CYS A 37 -3.27 -1.00 -5.09
CA CYS A 37 -2.05 -0.26 -4.78
C CYS A 37 -2.22 1.17 -5.28
N VAL A 38 -2.14 2.15 -4.38
CA VAL A 38 -2.42 3.55 -4.64
C VAL A 38 -1.16 4.38 -4.40
N TYR A 39 -0.89 5.32 -5.29
CA TYR A 39 0.08 6.39 -5.07
C TYR A 39 -0.58 7.72 -5.39
N LEU A 40 -0.84 8.54 -4.37
CA LEU A 40 -1.44 9.87 -4.52
C LEU A 40 -0.33 10.93 -4.38
N PRO A 41 0.25 11.43 -5.50
CA PRO A 41 1.33 12.41 -5.43
C PRO A 41 0.99 13.59 -4.53
N PRO A 42 2.00 14.20 -3.87
CA PRO A 42 1.78 15.38 -3.04
C PRO A 42 1.29 16.59 -3.86
N ALA A 43 1.53 16.59 -5.18
CA ALA A 43 1.11 17.64 -6.10
C ALA A 43 -0.38 17.61 -6.48
N LEU A 44 -1.06 16.45 -6.30
CA LEU A 44 -2.50 16.37 -6.56
C LEU A 44 -3.27 17.33 -5.64
N SER A 45 -4.33 17.95 -6.15
CA SER A 45 -5.28 18.65 -5.29
C SER A 45 -5.99 17.66 -4.35
N VAL A 46 -6.67 18.18 -3.33
CA VAL A 46 -7.47 17.32 -2.45
C VAL A 46 -8.60 16.66 -3.25
N ASP A 47 -9.28 17.41 -4.11
CA ASP A 47 -10.43 16.92 -4.86
C ASP A 47 -10.04 15.82 -5.86
N GLU A 48 -8.94 16.00 -6.60
CA GLU A 48 -8.41 14.96 -7.51
C GLU A 48 -7.99 13.69 -6.74
N ALA A 49 -7.35 13.85 -5.57
CA ALA A 49 -6.94 12.73 -4.74
C ALA A 49 -8.15 11.94 -4.23
N MET A 50 -9.22 12.62 -3.81
CA MET A 50 -10.45 11.96 -3.36
C MET A 50 -11.23 11.35 -4.50
N GLU A 51 -11.31 12.01 -5.67
CA GLU A 51 -11.96 11.44 -6.85
C GLU A 51 -11.32 10.12 -7.29
N ILE A 52 -9.99 9.98 -7.17
CA ILE A 52 -9.30 8.70 -7.43
C ILE A 52 -9.79 7.61 -6.45
N LEU A 53 -9.94 7.95 -5.18
CA LEU A 53 -10.39 7.01 -4.14
C LEU A 53 -11.87 6.63 -4.29
N ASP A 54 -12.73 7.60 -4.60
CA ASP A 54 -14.17 7.38 -4.84
C ASP A 54 -14.44 6.47 -6.04
N ASN A 55 -13.53 6.47 -7.02
CA ASN A 55 -13.63 5.61 -8.21
C ASN A 55 -13.08 4.18 -7.98
N LEU A 56 -12.57 3.85 -6.79
CA LEU A 56 -12.08 2.50 -6.51
C LEU A 56 -13.26 1.53 -6.36
N PRO A 57 -13.33 0.45 -7.18
CA PRO A 57 -14.37 -0.53 -7.02
C PRO A 57 -14.13 -1.36 -5.76
N VAL A 58 -15.09 -1.37 -4.82
CA VAL A 58 -15.00 -2.23 -3.63
C VAL A 58 -15.20 -3.72 -3.94
N GLN A 59 -15.71 -4.04 -5.12
CA GLN A 59 -15.86 -5.40 -5.65
C GLN A 59 -15.98 -5.35 -7.18
N THR A 60 -15.24 -6.20 -7.89
CA THR A 60 -15.32 -6.38 -9.35
C THR A 60 -15.77 -7.79 -9.74
N HIS A 61 -15.69 -8.76 -8.82
CA HIS A 61 -16.13 -10.14 -9.03
C HIS A 61 -16.74 -10.74 -7.76
N PRO A 62 -17.80 -11.59 -7.83
CA PRO A 62 -18.44 -12.18 -6.65
C PRO A 62 -17.55 -13.04 -5.76
N SER A 63 -16.42 -13.53 -6.27
CA SER A 63 -15.45 -14.29 -5.47
C SER A 63 -14.66 -13.41 -4.50
N GLN A 64 -14.69 -12.10 -4.67
CA GLN A 64 -14.00 -11.15 -3.79
C GLN A 64 -14.87 -10.89 -2.56
N GLN A 65 -14.28 -11.09 -1.38
CA GLN A 65 -14.97 -10.93 -0.10
C GLN A 65 -14.39 -9.77 0.72
N ASN A 66 -13.17 -9.34 0.41
CA ASN A 66 -12.53 -8.21 1.06
C ASN A 66 -11.71 -7.44 0.02
N THR A 67 -11.57 -6.14 0.24
CA THR A 67 -10.79 -5.25 -0.60
C THR A 67 -9.76 -4.55 0.25
N ILE A 68 -8.49 -4.72 -0.10
CA ILE A 68 -7.35 -4.04 0.52
C ILE A 68 -7.00 -2.84 -0.35
N ILE A 69 -6.85 -1.67 0.27
CA ILE A 69 -6.37 -0.45 -0.39
C ILE A 69 -5.10 -0.04 0.35
N CYS A 70 -3.99 0.04 -0.37
CA CYS A 70 -2.69 0.25 0.25
C CYS A 70 -1.77 1.13 -0.58
N GLY A 71 -0.87 1.84 0.08
CA GLY A 71 0.18 2.62 -0.56
C GLY A 71 0.34 4.00 0.05
N ASP A 72 0.90 4.95 -0.71
CA ASP A 72 1.23 6.30 -0.23
C ASP A 72 0.11 7.27 -0.58
N PHE A 73 -0.57 7.76 0.45
CA PHE A 73 -1.69 8.69 0.32
C PHE A 73 -1.25 10.15 0.36
N ASN A 74 -0.01 10.44 0.78
CA ASN A 74 0.48 11.79 1.09
C ASN A 74 -0.50 12.60 1.96
N ALA A 75 -1.17 11.92 2.90
CA ALA A 75 -2.25 12.47 3.69
C ALA A 75 -1.98 12.21 5.18
N ARG A 76 -1.93 13.29 5.97
CA ARG A 76 -1.52 13.24 7.38
C ARG A 76 -2.67 13.57 8.30
N HIS A 77 -2.89 12.77 9.33
CA HIS A 77 -3.98 12.96 10.30
C HIS A 77 -3.54 12.60 11.73
N ARG A 78 -3.55 13.57 12.64
CA ARG A 78 -3.03 13.39 14.02
C ARG A 78 -3.81 12.37 14.82
N GLU A 79 -5.14 12.52 14.88
CA GLU A 79 -5.98 11.68 15.76
C GLU A 79 -6.16 10.26 15.23
N MET A 80 -6.12 10.09 13.91
CA MET A 80 -6.30 8.79 13.26
C MET A 80 -5.00 7.99 13.29
N LEU A 81 -3.88 8.63 12.95
CA LEU A 81 -2.63 7.92 12.66
C LEU A 81 -1.53 8.15 13.70
N GLY A 82 -1.77 9.00 14.70
CA GLY A 82 -0.72 9.44 15.63
C GLY A 82 0.33 10.35 14.99
N ASP A 83 0.04 10.93 13.82
CA ASP A 83 0.93 11.87 13.14
C ASP A 83 1.08 13.18 13.94
N ASN A 84 2.18 13.92 13.78
CA ASN A 84 2.35 15.22 14.43
C ASN A 84 1.44 16.32 13.87
N ARG A 85 0.79 16.13 12.71
CA ARG A 85 -0.06 17.14 12.07
C ARG A 85 -1.25 16.52 11.33
N THR A 86 -2.35 17.28 11.28
CA THR A 86 -3.46 17.05 10.34
C THR A 86 -3.36 17.99 9.13
N THR A 87 -3.53 17.44 7.94
CA THR A 87 -3.57 18.15 6.65
C THR A 87 -5.00 18.17 6.10
N ARG A 88 -5.32 19.08 5.18
CA ARG A 88 -6.64 19.10 4.50
C ARG A 88 -6.94 17.75 3.81
N ARG A 89 -5.94 17.19 3.12
CA ARG A 89 -6.05 15.86 2.51
C ARG A 89 -6.25 14.76 3.55
N GLY A 90 -5.55 14.82 4.68
CA GLY A 90 -5.76 13.86 5.78
C GLY A 90 -7.15 13.93 6.40
N THR A 91 -7.73 15.12 6.54
CA THR A 91 -9.13 15.26 6.98
C THR A 91 -10.10 14.64 5.97
N ALA A 92 -9.94 14.94 4.68
CA ALA A 92 -10.77 14.37 3.62
C ALA A 92 -10.65 12.83 3.56
N LEU A 93 -9.42 12.30 3.65
CA LEU A 93 -9.17 10.86 3.71
C LEU A 93 -9.83 10.21 4.93
N ASN A 94 -9.72 10.81 6.12
CA ASN A 94 -10.36 10.28 7.32
C ASN A 94 -11.89 10.25 7.17
N ASN A 95 -12.49 11.31 6.62
CA ASN A 95 -13.94 11.32 6.35
C ASN A 95 -14.33 10.21 5.38
N TRP A 96 -13.60 10.06 4.29
CA TRP A 96 -13.85 9.02 3.30
C TRP A 96 -13.72 7.60 3.87
N ILE A 97 -12.71 7.35 4.73
CA ILE A 97 -12.55 6.08 5.45
C ILE A 97 -13.79 5.80 6.32
N VAL A 98 -14.25 6.78 7.09
CA VAL A 98 -15.41 6.65 7.98
C VAL A 98 -16.71 6.45 7.21
N GLU A 99 -16.94 7.25 6.16
CA GLU A 99 -18.15 7.21 5.33
C GLU A 99 -18.30 5.86 4.60
N ASN A 100 -17.18 5.26 4.19
CA ASN A 100 -17.16 3.96 3.52
C ASN A 100 -17.01 2.77 4.48
N GLY A 101 -16.99 3.01 5.80
CA GLY A 101 -16.85 1.96 6.81
C GLY A 101 -15.56 1.16 6.71
N LEU A 102 -14.48 1.78 6.21
CA LEU A 102 -13.18 1.13 6.03
C LEU A 102 -12.44 1.03 7.37
N ARG A 103 -11.68 -0.05 7.52
CA ARG A 103 -10.70 -0.17 8.61
C ARG A 103 -9.37 0.39 8.19
N CYS A 104 -8.71 1.12 9.08
CA CYS A 104 -7.35 1.60 8.88
C CYS A 104 -6.40 0.83 9.80
N TRP A 105 -5.67 -0.13 9.23
CA TRP A 105 -4.80 -1.01 10.01
C TRP A 105 -3.64 -0.27 10.67
N ASN A 106 -3.18 0.84 10.07
CA ASN A 106 -2.17 1.69 10.68
C ASN A 106 -2.65 2.31 11.99
N SER A 107 -3.93 2.72 12.07
CA SER A 107 -4.51 3.29 13.29
C SER A 107 -4.60 2.27 14.43
N GLU A 108 -4.80 0.99 14.09
CA GLU A 108 -5.00 -0.08 15.08
C GLU A 108 -3.70 -0.78 15.49
N LEU A 109 -2.80 -1.01 14.53
CA LEU A 109 -1.63 -1.88 14.71
C LEU A 109 -0.29 -1.15 14.63
N ALA A 110 -0.26 0.09 14.15
CA ALA A 110 0.97 0.88 13.97
C ALA A 110 0.80 2.37 14.32
N PHE A 111 -0.05 2.68 15.29
CA PHE A 111 -0.40 4.06 15.64
C PHE A 111 0.83 4.88 16.05
N GLY A 112 1.04 6.01 15.38
CA GLY A 112 2.16 6.92 15.62
C GLY A 112 3.52 6.44 15.11
N ILE A 113 3.59 5.28 14.47
CA ILE A 113 4.84 4.75 13.90
C ILE A 113 5.06 5.40 12.53
N PRO A 114 6.12 6.20 12.34
CA PRO A 114 6.33 6.91 11.08
C PRO A 114 6.62 5.97 9.92
N THR A 115 6.00 6.23 8.77
CA THR A 115 6.24 5.51 7.52
C THR A 115 7.10 6.31 6.54
N TYR A 116 7.23 7.61 6.78
CA TYR A 116 8.06 8.53 6.04
C TYR A 116 8.99 9.29 6.99
N ASN A 117 10.26 9.38 6.62
CA ASN A 117 11.33 10.08 7.33
C ASN A 117 12.11 10.95 6.34
N SER A 118 11.95 12.27 6.43
CA SER A 118 12.61 13.21 5.53
C SER A 118 14.11 13.27 5.80
N HIS A 119 14.92 12.94 4.80
CA HIS A 119 16.38 13.03 4.89
C HIS A 119 16.87 14.49 4.90
N THR A 120 16.13 15.39 4.23
CA THR A 120 16.54 16.80 4.04
C THR A 120 15.93 17.76 5.05
N ARG A 121 14.73 17.45 5.56
CA ARG A 121 14.07 18.33 6.52
C ARG A 121 14.43 17.91 7.93
N PHE A 122 15.14 18.82 8.62
CA PHE A 122 15.54 18.69 10.02
C PHE A 122 14.96 19.83 10.84
N SER A 123 14.39 19.53 12.00
CA SER A 123 13.92 20.52 12.95
C SER A 123 15.00 20.83 13.97
N SER A 124 15.59 22.02 13.88
CA SER A 124 16.61 22.49 14.84
C SER A 124 16.07 22.62 16.26
N MET A 125 14.76 22.82 16.43
CA MET A 125 14.10 22.93 17.74
C MET A 125 13.97 21.57 18.45
N THR A 126 13.68 20.50 17.70
CA THR A 126 13.47 19.16 18.27
C THR A 126 14.69 18.25 18.12
N GLY A 127 15.69 18.66 17.33
CA GLY A 127 16.86 17.85 17.01
C GLY A 127 16.53 16.59 16.21
N ARG A 128 15.39 16.56 15.51
CA ARG A 128 14.89 15.38 14.79
C ARG A 128 14.52 15.72 13.35
N HIS A 129 14.66 14.72 12.49
CA HIS A 129 14.15 14.77 11.12
C HIS A 129 12.62 14.83 11.12
N PHE A 130 12.05 15.49 10.11
CA PHE A 130 10.62 15.50 9.91
C PHE A 130 10.16 14.10 9.52
N HIS A 131 9.08 13.64 10.13
CA HIS A 131 8.51 12.33 9.86
C HIS A 131 6.98 12.42 9.77
N SER A 132 6.36 11.46 9.11
CA SER A 132 4.91 11.36 8.95
C SER A 132 4.43 9.93 8.77
N VAL A 133 3.14 9.72 9.01
CA VAL A 133 2.44 8.46 8.72
C VAL A 133 1.55 8.73 7.50
N ILE A 134 1.98 8.25 6.34
CA ILE A 134 1.32 8.52 5.05
C ILE A 134 1.13 7.27 4.18
N ASP A 135 1.84 6.19 4.51
CA ASP A 135 1.73 4.89 3.85
C ASP A 135 0.75 4.01 4.63
N LEU A 136 -0.40 3.73 4.05
CA LEU A 136 -1.52 3.12 4.77
C LEU A 136 -1.94 1.78 4.20
N PHE A 137 -2.53 0.95 5.05
CA PHE A 137 -3.34 -0.21 4.67
C PHE A 137 -4.77 -0.03 5.18
N LEU A 138 -5.71 -0.13 4.26
CA LEU A 138 -7.14 -0.07 4.53
C LEU A 138 -7.81 -1.37 4.09
N SER A 139 -8.91 -1.76 4.72
CA SER A 139 -9.75 -2.85 4.23
C SER A 139 -11.25 -2.59 4.41
N THR A 140 -12.05 -3.20 3.53
CA THR A 140 -13.52 -3.13 3.63
C THR A 140 -14.10 -4.04 4.71
N GLN A 141 -13.37 -5.11 5.08
CA GLN A 141 -13.74 -6.06 6.12
C GLN A 141 -12.57 -6.35 7.06
N ASP A 142 -12.87 -6.97 8.20
CA ASP A 142 -11.86 -7.50 9.12
C ASP A 142 -10.91 -8.48 8.44
N LEU A 143 -9.62 -8.34 8.75
CA LEU A 143 -8.59 -9.30 8.38
C LEU A 143 -8.32 -10.22 9.56
N HIS A 144 -8.43 -11.52 9.33
CA HIS A 144 -8.22 -12.50 10.38
C HIS A 144 -6.74 -12.63 10.72
N ASN A 145 -6.40 -12.53 12.01
CA ASN A 145 -5.01 -12.55 12.51
C ASN A 145 -4.11 -11.52 11.80
N ALA A 146 -4.63 -10.31 11.61
CA ALA A 146 -3.89 -9.23 10.98
C ALA A 146 -2.67 -8.82 11.82
N GLN A 147 -1.52 -8.66 11.17
CA GLN A 147 -0.32 -8.06 11.75
C GLN A 147 0.23 -7.04 10.77
N LEU A 148 0.55 -5.85 11.26
CA LEU A 148 1.17 -4.79 10.49
C LEU A 148 2.50 -4.44 11.13
N ARG A 149 3.56 -4.38 10.32
CA ARG A 149 4.89 -3.97 10.76
C ARG A 149 5.47 -2.92 9.81
N VAL A 150 6.01 -1.86 10.38
CA VAL A 150 6.84 -0.87 9.69
C VAL A 150 8.30 -1.30 9.87
N HIS A 151 9.05 -1.37 8.78
CA HIS A 151 10.44 -1.81 8.76
C HIS A 151 11.35 -0.60 8.58
N ASP A 152 11.83 -0.04 9.69
CA ASP A 152 12.80 1.06 9.70
C ASP A 152 14.22 0.61 9.30
N ASP A 153 14.53 -0.67 9.50
CA ASP A 153 15.78 -1.32 9.16
C ASP A 153 15.93 -1.67 7.67
N LEU A 154 14.82 -1.69 6.91
CA LEU A 154 14.78 -2.11 5.51
C LEU A 154 14.55 -0.97 4.52
N ALA A 155 14.68 0.29 4.95
CA ALA A 155 14.39 1.45 4.10
C ALA A 155 15.31 1.59 2.87
N LEU A 156 16.44 0.86 2.78
CA LEU A 156 17.33 0.79 1.62
C LEU A 156 17.67 2.16 0.97
N GLY A 157 17.78 3.22 1.78
CA GLY A 157 18.07 4.59 1.31
C GLY A 157 16.85 5.42 0.86
N SER A 158 15.64 4.85 0.89
CA SER A 158 14.39 5.60 0.70
C SER A 158 14.08 6.48 1.92
N ASP A 159 13.32 7.54 1.69
CA ASP A 159 12.65 8.31 2.74
C ASP A 159 11.34 7.67 3.22
N HIS A 160 10.87 6.61 2.57
CA HIS A 160 9.78 5.76 3.06
C HIS A 160 10.33 4.47 3.71
N SER A 161 9.69 4.04 4.79
CA SER A 161 9.95 2.76 5.46
C SER A 161 8.99 1.72 4.88
N PRO A 162 9.46 0.55 4.41
CA PRO A 162 8.59 -0.52 3.94
C PRO A 162 7.59 -0.96 5.02
N LEU A 163 6.40 -1.39 4.59
CA LEU A 163 5.37 -1.90 5.50
C LEU A 163 4.95 -3.31 5.07
N SER A 164 4.80 -4.22 6.01
CA SER A 164 4.23 -5.54 5.77
C SER A 164 2.91 -5.70 6.50
N LEU A 165 1.86 -6.05 5.75
CA LEU A 165 0.60 -6.53 6.30
C LEU A 165 0.49 -8.03 6.04
N SER A 166 0.29 -8.82 7.09
CA SER A 166 0.01 -10.25 7.01
C SER A 166 -1.35 -10.57 7.62
N CYS A 167 -2.07 -11.51 7.03
CA CYS A 167 -3.33 -12.02 7.54
C CYS A 167 -3.56 -13.45 7.06
N LEU A 168 -4.49 -14.16 7.69
CA LEU A 168 -4.89 -15.48 7.26
C LEU A 168 -5.84 -15.40 6.06
N VAL A 169 -5.54 -16.20 5.05
CA VAL A 169 -6.34 -16.32 3.82
C VAL A 169 -6.94 -17.72 3.71
N PRO A 170 -8.13 -17.86 3.08
CA PRO A 170 -8.68 -19.19 2.82
C PRO A 170 -7.72 -20.04 1.99
N PRO A 171 -7.69 -21.37 2.18
CA PRO A 171 -6.80 -22.24 1.42
C PRO A 171 -7.08 -22.13 -0.10
N PRO A 172 -6.05 -22.29 -0.94
CA PRO A 172 -6.23 -22.23 -2.39
C PRO A 172 -7.18 -23.33 -2.87
N PRO A 173 -7.95 -23.10 -3.94
CA PRO A 173 -8.79 -24.13 -4.52
C PRO A 173 -7.95 -25.34 -4.96
N PRO A 174 -8.48 -26.58 -4.81
CA PRO A 174 -7.72 -27.82 -5.04
C PRO A 174 -7.17 -27.97 -6.47
N ASP A 175 -7.78 -27.31 -7.46
CA ASP A 175 -7.41 -27.36 -8.87
C ASP A 175 -6.78 -26.05 -9.39
N SER A 176 -6.18 -25.22 -8.53
CA SER A 176 -5.35 -24.08 -8.99
C SER A 176 -4.00 -24.56 -9.53
N SER A 177 -4.05 -25.43 -10.55
CA SER A 177 -2.94 -26.18 -11.10
C SER A 177 -1.94 -25.32 -11.89
N SER A 178 -0.66 -25.61 -11.67
CA SER A 178 0.34 -25.89 -12.72
C SER A 178 0.60 -24.88 -13.84
N HIS A 179 0.25 -23.60 -13.69
CA HIS A 179 0.82 -22.59 -14.59
C HIS A 179 2.27 -22.32 -14.18
N PRO A 180 3.29 -22.66 -14.99
CA PRO A 180 4.65 -22.24 -14.71
C PRO A 180 4.67 -20.72 -14.70
N ARG A 181 4.72 -20.11 -13.51
CA ARG A 181 4.94 -18.68 -13.41
C ARG A 181 6.35 -18.41 -13.88
N LEU A 182 6.49 -17.53 -14.87
CA LEU A 182 7.79 -17.06 -15.30
C LEU A 182 8.51 -16.48 -14.09
N LEU A 183 9.64 -17.08 -13.73
CA LEU A 183 10.47 -16.59 -12.64
C LEU A 183 10.98 -15.20 -12.99
N TRP A 184 11.02 -14.32 -11.99
CA TRP A 184 11.65 -13.02 -12.14
C TRP A 184 13.10 -13.23 -12.59
N ASN A 185 13.44 -12.80 -13.81
CA ASN A 185 14.84 -12.78 -14.22
C ASN A 185 15.55 -11.57 -13.59
N LEU A 186 15.79 -11.67 -12.28
CA LEU A 186 16.42 -10.61 -11.49
C LEU A 186 17.85 -10.30 -11.94
N SER A 187 18.47 -11.13 -12.78
CA SER A 187 19.77 -10.83 -13.39
C SER A 187 19.71 -9.60 -14.30
N ARG A 188 18.53 -9.17 -14.76
CA ARG A 188 18.39 -7.93 -15.54
C ARG A 188 18.49 -6.66 -14.70
N LEU A 189 18.41 -6.77 -13.37
CA LEU A 189 18.70 -5.63 -12.48
C LEU A 189 20.19 -5.25 -12.50
N SER A 190 21.06 -6.14 -12.98
CA SER A 190 22.49 -5.90 -13.17
C SER A 190 22.88 -5.57 -14.62
N ASP A 191 21.92 -5.44 -15.55
CA ASP A 191 22.21 -5.03 -16.93
C ASP A 191 22.46 -3.50 -16.98
N ASP A 192 23.50 -3.06 -17.69
CA ASP A 192 23.89 -1.63 -17.79
C ASP A 192 22.78 -0.74 -18.43
N ASP A 193 21.89 -1.33 -19.23
CA ASP A 193 20.74 -0.66 -19.86
C ASP A 193 19.47 -0.63 -18.96
N CYS A 194 19.56 -1.14 -17.74
CA CYS A 194 18.44 -1.18 -16.81
C CYS A 194 18.20 0.21 -16.19
N THR A 195 17.37 1.02 -16.85
CA THR A 195 16.96 2.37 -16.41
C THR A 195 16.01 2.37 -15.18
N TYR A 196 15.80 1.21 -14.55
CA TYR A 196 14.96 1.07 -13.34
C TYR A 196 15.63 1.57 -12.04
N MET A 197 16.85 2.13 -12.11
CA MET A 197 17.66 2.53 -10.94
C MET A 197 17.12 3.68 -10.07
N GLU A 198 15.95 4.27 -10.36
CA GLU A 198 15.29 5.25 -9.48
C GLU A 198 13.78 5.04 -9.35
N LEU A 199 13.32 3.80 -9.39
CA LEU A 199 12.00 3.49 -8.86
C LEU A 199 12.22 2.90 -7.48
N THR A 200 12.13 3.72 -6.43
CA THR A 200 11.66 3.25 -5.13
C THR A 200 10.26 2.69 -5.37
N PRO A 201 10.08 1.36 -5.47
CA PRO A 201 8.73 0.84 -5.46
C PRO A 201 8.27 1.07 -4.03
N LEU A 202 7.06 1.58 -3.84
CA LEU A 202 6.36 1.28 -2.60
C LEU A 202 6.30 -0.26 -2.51
N TYR A 203 7.25 -0.83 -1.77
CA TYR A 203 7.30 -2.24 -1.48
C TYR A 203 6.20 -2.45 -0.46
N VAL A 204 5.05 -2.91 -0.94
CA VAL A 204 3.96 -3.37 -0.11
C VAL A 204 3.96 -4.90 -0.19
N PRO A 205 4.86 -5.60 0.52
CA PRO A 205 4.76 -7.03 0.66
C PRO A 205 3.49 -7.35 1.44
N ILE A 206 2.42 -7.70 0.73
CA ILE A 206 1.33 -8.47 1.32
C ILE A 206 1.84 -9.92 1.37
N LEU A 207 2.39 -10.28 2.52
CA LEU A 207 2.76 -11.67 2.82
C LEU A 207 1.47 -12.40 3.19
N MET A 208 0.90 -13.11 2.21
CA MET A 208 -0.13 -14.12 2.45
C MET A 208 0.59 -15.44 2.77
N HIS A 209 0.50 -15.87 4.03
CA HIS A 209 0.96 -17.19 4.48
C HIS A 209 -0.17 -18.20 4.39
#